data_AF-A1RZ72-F1
#
_entry.id   AF-A1RZ72-F1
#
_cell.length_a   1.000
_cell.length_b   1.000
_cell.length_c   1.000
_cell.angle_alpha   90.00
_cell.angle_beta   90.00
_cell.angle_gamma   90.00
#
_symmetry.space_group_name_H-M   'P 1'
#
loop_
_entity.id
_entity.type
_entity.pdbx_description
1 polymer ?
#
loop_
_entity_poly.entity_id
_entity_poly.type
_entity_poly.pdbx_seq_one_letter_code
_entity_poly.pdbx_strand_id
1 'polypeptide(L)'
;MHIVTFVFATAVAYVLAVVSSLIFPVLGAPGVSALYVAAAVYVPLGVWMGAWGALAGYFSCFFLGLYPSGYTVVQSLVWSFADFLEAIVPAFLFRALRVDPDFTVKRGWAAKLFPVLISLGSIVLLLGIVVQVLWGSLGEPFTSIYVYSVYTGLALAVLGLLVGLAVGNAKTWATYIVGVVLTSFISGLWGAGTLTLFNFPPPLPAAAFWPVFVGWVVGDLIVLSVLSTALLVALTPVFKRTGLYVEGWWA
;
A
#
# COMPACT_ATOMS: atom_id res chain seq x y z
N MET A 1 5.28 -20.77 11.11
CA MET A 1 4.16 -20.11 10.40
C MET A 1 4.57 -18.77 9.80
N HIS A 2 5.22 -17.87 10.56
CA HIS A 2 5.65 -16.56 10.05
C HIS A 2 6.48 -16.60 8.76
N ILE A 3 7.46 -17.51 8.64
CA ILE A 3 8.24 -17.68 7.40
C ILE A 3 7.35 -18.07 6.21
N VAL A 4 6.40 -18.99 6.41
CA VAL A 4 5.48 -19.42 5.34
C VAL A 4 4.59 -18.27 4.90
N THR A 5 4.03 -17.53 5.86
CA THR A 5 3.21 -16.34 5.57
C THR A 5 4.03 -15.24 4.89
N PHE A 6 5.28 -15.01 5.31
CA PHE A 6 6.23 -14.09 4.68
C PHE A 6 6.51 -14.48 3.23
N VAL A 7 6.86 -15.75 2.95
CA VAL A 7 7.14 -16.23 1.59
C VAL A 7 5.90 -16.12 0.71
N PHE A 8 4.74 -16.53 1.22
CA PHE A 8 3.48 -16.42 0.49
C PHE A 8 3.12 -14.96 0.19
N ALA A 9 3.24 -14.08 1.18
CA ALA A 9 3.00 -12.65 1.01
C ALA A 9 3.96 -12.00 0.01
N THR A 10 5.24 -12.38 0.04
CA THR A 10 6.24 -11.92 -0.92
C THR A 10 5.83 -12.29 -2.35
N ALA A 11 5.41 -13.54 -2.56
CA ALA A 11 4.96 -14.01 -3.88
C ALA A 11 3.70 -13.27 -4.36
N VAL A 12 2.70 -13.10 -3.49
CA VAL A 12 1.46 -12.38 -3.81
C VAL A 12 1.75 -10.91 -4.10
N ALA A 13 2.53 -10.25 -3.24
CA ALA A 13 2.92 -8.85 -3.40
C ALA A 13 3.71 -8.64 -4.69
N TYR A 14 4.62 -9.54 -5.04
CA TYR A 14 5.35 -9.50 -6.31
C TYR A 14 4.40 -9.55 -7.51
N VAL A 15 3.47 -10.51 -7.55
CA VAL A 15 2.49 -10.60 -8.64
C VAL A 15 1.65 -9.32 -8.74
N LEU A 16 1.15 -8.81 -7.61
CA LEU A 16 0.38 -7.58 -7.57
C LEU A 16 1.20 -6.36 -8.00
N ALA A 17 2.48 -6.32 -7.66
CA ALA A 17 3.41 -5.26 -8.04
C ALA A 17 3.62 -5.24 -9.55
N VAL A 18 3.87 -6.42 -10.15
CA VAL A 18 3.98 -6.57 -11.62
C VAL A 18 2.70 -6.10 -12.28
N VAL A 19 1.54 -6.60 -11.87
CA VAL A 19 0.23 -6.22 -12.40
C VAL A 19 0.00 -4.71 -12.28
N SER A 20 0.29 -4.10 -11.13
CA SER A 20 0.15 -2.67 -10.89
C SER A 20 1.05 -1.82 -11.78
N SER A 21 2.30 -2.24 -11.96
CA SER A 21 3.28 -1.53 -12.81
C SER A 21 2.95 -1.60 -14.29
N LEU A 22 2.23 -2.64 -14.73
CA LEU A 22 1.80 -2.80 -16.12
C LEU A 22 0.51 -2.02 -16.43
N ILE A 23 -0.43 -1.97 -15.49
CA ILE A 23 -1.75 -1.34 -15.70
C ILE A 23 -1.71 0.16 -15.40
N PHE A 24 -0.95 0.56 -14.37
CA PHE A 24 -0.87 1.95 -13.92
C PHE A 24 0.57 2.48 -14.00
N PRO A 25 1.26 2.40 -15.15
CA PRO A 25 2.66 2.79 -15.23
C PRO A 25 2.83 4.28 -14.97
N VAL A 26 3.85 4.64 -14.19
CA VAL A 26 4.36 6.02 -14.18
C VAL A 26 5.26 6.20 -15.40
N LEU A 27 4.89 7.14 -16.27
CA LEU A 27 5.60 7.38 -17.53
C LEU A 27 7.08 7.67 -17.27
N GLY A 28 7.94 6.92 -17.97
CA GLY A 28 9.39 7.06 -17.87
C GLY A 28 10.03 6.40 -16.65
N ALA A 29 9.28 5.66 -15.81
CA ALA A 29 9.83 4.97 -14.64
C ALA A 29 9.37 3.49 -14.61
N PRO A 30 10.14 2.56 -15.22
CA PRO A 30 9.79 1.14 -15.26
C PRO A 30 9.53 0.55 -13.86
N GLY A 31 8.50 -0.27 -13.69
CA GLY A 31 8.17 -0.84 -12.37
C GLY A 31 7.50 0.10 -11.38
N VAL A 32 7.50 1.42 -11.62
CA VAL A 32 6.79 2.37 -10.77
C VAL A 32 5.33 2.43 -11.19
N SER A 33 4.43 2.35 -10.21
CA SER A 33 3.00 2.37 -10.44
C SER A 33 2.34 3.57 -9.75
N ALA A 34 1.40 4.21 -10.44
CA ALA A 34 0.55 5.26 -9.87
C ALA A 34 -0.55 4.70 -8.93
N LEU A 35 -0.83 3.39 -8.99
CA LEU A 35 -1.70 2.69 -8.05
C LEU A 35 -1.06 1.34 -7.70
N TYR A 36 -0.16 1.35 -6.72
CA TYR A 36 0.66 0.21 -6.37
C TYR A 36 -0.06 -0.74 -5.40
N VAL A 37 -0.93 -1.62 -5.94
CA VAL A 37 -1.82 -2.50 -5.15
C VAL A 37 -1.05 -3.47 -4.22
N ALA A 38 0.21 -3.78 -4.52
CA ALA A 38 1.05 -4.61 -3.66
C ALA A 38 1.20 -4.06 -2.23
N ALA A 39 1.28 -2.72 -2.09
CA ALA A 39 1.37 -2.05 -0.80
C ALA A 39 0.20 -2.38 0.13
N ALA A 40 -0.99 -2.60 -0.43
CA ALA A 40 -2.16 -3.01 0.34
C ALA A 40 -1.96 -4.34 1.07
N VAL A 41 -1.04 -5.21 0.62
CA VAL A 41 -0.78 -6.51 1.23
C VAL A 41 0.34 -6.42 2.26
N TYR A 42 1.52 -5.96 1.84
CA TYR A 42 2.70 -6.04 2.69
C TYR A 42 2.73 -4.96 3.79
N VAL A 43 2.03 -3.82 3.62
CA VAL A 43 1.94 -2.78 4.67
C VAL A 43 1.12 -3.24 5.87
N PRO A 44 -0.11 -3.80 5.72
CA PRO A 44 -0.80 -4.45 6.84
C PRO A 44 0.01 -5.57 7.49
N LEU A 45 0.74 -6.36 6.70
CA LEU A 45 1.64 -7.37 7.24
C LEU A 45 2.78 -6.75 8.04
N GLY A 46 3.27 -5.57 7.70
CA GLY A 46 4.22 -4.83 8.53
C GLY A 46 3.61 -4.51 9.90
N VAL A 47 2.37 -4.01 9.92
CA VAL A 47 1.64 -3.75 11.18
C VAL A 47 1.51 -5.05 11.99
N TRP A 48 1.03 -6.13 11.38
CA TRP A 48 0.76 -7.39 12.08
C TRP A 48 2.00 -8.18 12.46
N MET A 49 2.98 -8.30 11.58
CA MET A 49 4.11 -9.23 11.68
C MET A 49 5.47 -8.54 11.84
N GLY A 50 5.51 -7.21 11.89
CA GLY A 50 6.73 -6.45 12.10
C GLY A 50 7.68 -6.57 10.92
N ALA A 51 8.92 -6.97 11.18
CA ALA A 51 9.95 -6.99 10.16
C ALA A 51 9.71 -8.09 9.09
N TRP A 52 8.94 -9.13 9.39
CA TRP A 52 8.49 -10.10 8.37
C TRP A 52 7.64 -9.46 7.27
N GLY A 53 6.74 -8.54 7.62
CA GLY A 53 5.93 -7.83 6.63
C GLY A 53 6.74 -6.83 5.81
N ALA A 54 7.66 -6.11 6.48
CA ALA A 54 8.56 -5.18 5.79
C ALA A 54 9.51 -5.90 4.82
N LEU A 55 10.03 -7.07 5.20
CA LEU A 55 10.82 -7.91 4.29
C LEU A 55 9.99 -8.44 3.13
N ALA A 56 8.69 -8.74 3.35
CA ALA A 56 7.83 -9.18 2.24
C ALA A 56 7.75 -8.10 1.15
N GLY A 57 7.56 -6.84 1.54
CA GLY A 57 7.61 -5.69 0.63
C GLY A 57 8.97 -5.53 -0.05
N TYR A 58 10.06 -5.60 0.74
CA TYR A 58 11.43 -5.52 0.20
C TYR A 58 11.69 -6.57 -0.89
N PHE A 59 11.44 -7.84 -0.61
CA PHE A 59 11.74 -8.91 -1.55
C PHE A 59 10.78 -8.91 -2.74
N SER A 60 9.51 -8.53 -2.57
CA SER A 60 8.60 -8.39 -3.72
C SER A 60 9.06 -7.28 -4.67
N CYS A 61 9.48 -6.14 -4.12
CA CYS A 61 10.00 -5.02 -4.88
C CYS A 61 11.34 -5.34 -5.53
N PHE A 62 12.21 -6.07 -4.83
CA PHE A 62 13.47 -6.54 -5.38
C PHE A 62 13.26 -7.40 -6.62
N PHE A 63 12.32 -8.36 -6.56
CA PHE A 63 12.02 -9.19 -7.73
C PHE A 63 11.33 -8.41 -8.84
N LEU A 64 10.42 -7.47 -8.52
CA LEU A 64 9.82 -6.54 -9.48
C LEU A 64 10.89 -5.76 -10.24
N GLY A 65 11.85 -5.18 -9.50
CA GLY A 65 12.93 -4.39 -10.06
C GLY A 65 13.79 -5.20 -11.04
N LEU A 66 14.06 -6.47 -10.73
CA LEU A 66 14.74 -7.35 -11.68
C LEU A 66 13.86 -7.68 -12.90
N TYR A 67 12.61 -8.08 -12.65
CA TYR A 67 11.65 -8.44 -13.69
C TYR A 67 10.22 -8.03 -13.31
N PRO A 68 9.50 -7.33 -14.19
CA PRO A 68 9.84 -7.00 -15.58
C PRO A 68 10.65 -5.70 -15.74
N SER A 69 11.00 -5.00 -14.66
CA SER A 69 11.54 -3.63 -14.75
C SER A 69 12.95 -3.54 -15.33
N GLY A 70 13.72 -4.63 -15.31
CA GLY A 70 15.03 -4.71 -15.98
C GLY A 70 16.15 -3.94 -15.26
N TYR A 71 15.98 -3.65 -13.96
CA TYR A 71 17.02 -3.04 -13.14
C TYR A 71 18.17 -4.01 -12.89
N THR A 72 19.37 -3.45 -12.74
CA THR A 72 20.52 -4.23 -12.26
C THR A 72 20.26 -4.73 -10.84
N VAL A 73 20.94 -5.81 -10.44
CA VAL A 73 20.83 -6.35 -9.07
C VAL A 73 21.12 -5.27 -8.02
N VAL A 74 22.14 -4.44 -8.23
CA VAL A 74 22.50 -3.35 -7.31
C VAL A 74 21.39 -2.30 -7.23
N GLN A 75 20.87 -1.85 -8.38
CA GLN A 75 19.77 -0.89 -8.38
C GLN A 75 18.54 -1.45 -7.68
N SER A 76 18.17 -2.71 -7.98
CA SER A 76 17.01 -3.33 -7.37
C SER A 76 17.17 -3.48 -5.86
N LEU A 77 18.35 -3.88 -5.36
CA LEU A 77 18.66 -3.97 -3.93
C LEU A 77 18.49 -2.65 -3.18
N VAL A 78 18.86 -1.54 -3.82
CA VAL A 78 18.75 -0.20 -3.24
C VAL A 78 17.33 0.33 -3.35
N TRP A 79 16.70 0.19 -4.52
CA TRP A 79 15.37 0.71 -4.80
C TRP A 79 14.30 0.01 -3.95
N SER A 80 14.44 -1.29 -3.70
CA SER A 80 13.47 -2.09 -2.91
C SER A 80 13.35 -1.68 -1.45
N PHE A 81 14.25 -0.82 -0.95
CA PHE A 81 14.04 -0.17 0.33
C PHE A 81 12.83 0.77 0.34
N ALA A 82 12.30 1.19 -0.82
CA ALA A 82 11.04 1.94 -0.90
C ALA A 82 9.89 1.15 -0.25
N ASP A 83 9.60 -0.07 -0.71
CA ASP A 83 8.55 -0.93 -0.17
C ASP A 83 8.86 -1.39 1.28
N PHE A 84 10.14 -1.59 1.61
CA PHE A 84 10.55 -1.88 2.98
C PHE A 84 10.18 -0.74 3.93
N LEU A 85 10.55 0.50 3.55
CA LEU A 85 10.20 1.71 4.28
C LEU A 85 8.69 1.85 4.38
N GLU A 86 8.00 1.53 3.29
CA GLU A 86 6.54 1.65 3.21
C GLU A 86 5.82 0.77 4.25
N ALA A 87 6.31 -0.43 4.53
CA ALA A 87 5.77 -1.31 5.57
C ALA A 87 6.37 -1.08 6.97
N ILE A 88 7.66 -0.75 7.07
CA ILE A 88 8.34 -0.64 8.37
C ILE A 88 7.90 0.61 9.13
N VAL A 89 7.57 1.71 8.46
CA VAL A 89 7.15 2.97 9.11
C VAL A 89 5.87 2.78 9.94
N PRO A 90 4.74 2.28 9.40
CA PRO A 90 3.57 2.02 10.23
C PRO A 90 3.83 0.94 11.29
N ALA A 91 4.59 -0.11 10.94
CA ALA A 91 4.99 -1.15 11.89
C ALA A 91 5.74 -0.57 13.11
N PHE A 92 6.66 0.36 12.84
CA PHE A 92 7.44 1.08 13.83
C PHE A 92 6.54 1.96 14.71
N LEU A 93 5.64 2.74 14.11
CA LEU A 93 4.76 3.64 14.87
C LEU A 93 3.87 2.87 15.86
N PHE A 94 3.24 1.77 15.44
CA PHE A 94 2.42 0.94 16.32
C PHE A 94 3.21 0.41 17.52
N ARG A 95 4.45 -0.03 17.29
CA ARG A 95 5.32 -0.59 18.34
C ARG A 95 5.92 0.47 19.25
N ALA A 96 6.45 1.54 18.67
CA ALA A 96 7.05 2.66 19.39
C ALA A 96 6.04 3.35 20.31
N LEU A 97 4.80 3.52 19.84
CA LEU A 97 3.72 4.12 20.61
C LEU A 97 2.97 3.10 21.50
N ARG A 98 3.37 1.83 21.46
CA ARG A 98 2.71 0.71 22.19
C ARG A 98 1.20 0.69 21.96
N VAL A 99 0.79 0.91 20.72
CA VAL A 99 -0.61 0.89 20.31
C VAL A 99 -0.94 -0.52 19.83
N ASP A 100 -1.91 -1.14 20.48
CA ASP A 100 -2.44 -2.42 20.01
C ASP A 100 -3.37 -2.18 18.81
N PRO A 101 -3.12 -2.78 17.63
CA PRO A 101 -3.97 -2.62 16.46
C PRO A 101 -5.40 -3.13 16.74
N ASP A 102 -6.33 -2.22 16.95
CA ASP A 102 -7.77 -2.49 17.07
C ASP A 102 -8.56 -1.49 16.22
N PHE A 103 -8.96 -1.97 15.05
CA PHE A 103 -9.72 -1.20 14.06
C PHE A 103 -11.23 -1.37 14.20
N THR A 104 -11.72 -1.89 15.33
CA THR A 104 -13.15 -2.08 15.54
C THR A 104 -13.88 -0.76 15.84
N VAL A 105 -15.13 -0.66 15.38
CA VAL A 105 -16.05 0.44 15.68
C VAL A 105 -17.26 -0.13 16.40
N LYS A 106 -17.49 0.30 17.66
CA LYS A 106 -18.45 -0.34 18.59
C LYS A 106 -19.75 0.44 18.82
N ARG A 107 -19.90 1.68 18.31
CA ARG A 107 -21.13 2.48 18.53
C ARG A 107 -22.23 2.12 17.52
N GLY A 108 -23.44 1.86 18.01
CA GLY A 108 -24.58 1.26 17.29
C GLY A 108 -24.75 1.60 15.80
N TRP A 109 -25.02 2.87 15.44
CA TRP A 109 -25.23 3.24 14.03
C TRP A 109 -23.93 3.27 13.22
N ALA A 110 -22.83 3.71 13.83
CA ALA A 110 -21.52 3.79 13.18
C ALA A 110 -20.94 2.40 12.89
N ALA A 111 -21.18 1.41 13.76
CA ALA A 111 -20.76 0.03 13.57
C ALA A 111 -21.42 -0.62 12.35
N LYS A 112 -22.61 -0.15 11.94
CA LYS A 112 -23.29 -0.60 10.71
C LYS A 112 -22.80 0.14 9.48
N LEU A 113 -22.58 1.45 9.60
CA LEU A 113 -22.11 2.29 8.49
C LEU A 113 -20.65 2.03 8.12
N PHE A 114 -19.81 1.78 9.11
CA PHE A 114 -18.35 1.70 8.95
C PHE A 114 -17.89 0.58 8.01
N PRO A 115 -18.38 -0.68 8.12
CA PRO A 115 -18.05 -1.73 7.15
C PRO A 115 -18.53 -1.40 5.74
N VAL A 116 -19.66 -0.69 5.61
CA VAL A 116 -20.17 -0.24 4.30
C VAL A 116 -19.21 0.76 3.70
N LEU A 117 -18.77 1.78 4.43
CA LEU A 117 -17.83 2.79 3.90
C LEU A 117 -16.51 2.15 3.43
N ILE A 118 -15.90 1.32 4.27
CA ILE A 118 -14.60 0.70 3.98
C ILE A 118 -14.69 -0.34 2.86
N SER A 119 -15.71 -1.21 2.92
CA SER A 119 -15.88 -2.29 1.92
C SER A 119 -16.39 -1.74 0.59
N LEU A 120 -17.38 -0.85 0.60
CA LEU A 120 -17.90 -0.24 -0.62
C LEU A 120 -16.84 0.62 -1.30
N GLY A 121 -16.06 1.40 -0.54
CA GLY A 121 -14.95 2.17 -1.11
C GLY A 121 -13.95 1.28 -1.84
N SER A 122 -13.59 0.16 -1.23
CA SER A 122 -12.71 -0.85 -1.84
C SER A 122 -13.33 -1.50 -3.07
N ILE A 123 -14.61 -1.89 -3.01
CA ILE A 123 -15.33 -2.50 -4.14
C ILE A 123 -15.40 -1.52 -5.31
N VAL A 124 -15.78 -0.27 -5.07
CA VAL A 124 -15.89 0.76 -6.12
C VAL A 124 -14.52 1.00 -6.75
N LEU A 125 -13.45 1.14 -5.96
CA LEU A 125 -12.10 1.28 -6.49
C LEU A 125 -11.70 0.06 -7.34
N LEU A 126 -11.91 -1.16 -6.85
CA LEU A 126 -11.59 -2.39 -7.58
C LEU A 126 -12.39 -2.53 -8.88
N LEU A 127 -13.68 -2.16 -8.88
CA LEU A 127 -14.49 -2.12 -10.10
C LEU A 127 -13.94 -1.11 -11.10
N GLY A 128 -13.52 0.07 -10.64
CA GLY A 128 -12.84 1.06 -11.46
C GLY A 128 -11.56 0.50 -12.10
N ILE A 129 -10.73 -0.17 -11.29
CA ILE A 129 -9.52 -0.85 -11.76
C ILE A 129 -9.87 -1.89 -12.83
N VAL A 130 -10.86 -2.74 -12.60
CA VAL A 130 -11.30 -3.76 -13.58
C VAL A 130 -11.75 -3.11 -14.88
N VAL A 131 -12.50 -2.01 -14.82
CA VAL A 131 -12.92 -1.25 -16.01
C VAL A 131 -11.71 -0.72 -16.77
N GLN A 132 -10.74 -0.12 -16.08
CA GLN A 132 -9.51 0.39 -16.68
C GLN A 132 -8.70 -0.72 -17.35
N VAL A 133 -8.58 -1.87 -16.71
CA VAL A 133 -7.83 -3.03 -17.21
C VAL A 133 -8.45 -3.60 -18.48
N LEU A 134 -9.77 -3.80 -18.47
CA LEU A 134 -10.45 -4.50 -19.55
C LEU A 134 -10.80 -3.60 -20.74
N TRP A 135 -11.11 -2.32 -20.48
CA TRP A 135 -11.65 -1.41 -21.50
C TRP A 135 -11.00 -0.03 -21.54
N GLY A 136 -10.03 0.28 -20.67
CA GLY A 136 -9.41 1.60 -20.61
C GLY A 136 -8.73 2.03 -21.91
N SER A 137 -8.21 1.08 -22.70
CA SER A 137 -7.60 1.36 -24.02
C SER A 137 -8.61 1.82 -25.08
N LEU A 138 -9.91 1.61 -24.87
CA LEU A 138 -10.97 2.08 -25.75
C LEU A 138 -11.31 3.56 -25.53
N GLY A 139 -10.73 4.20 -24.52
CA GLY A 139 -11.01 5.60 -24.17
C GLY A 139 -12.36 5.78 -23.47
N GLU A 140 -13.07 6.86 -23.79
CA GLU A 140 -14.36 7.17 -23.18
C GLU A 140 -15.45 6.17 -23.61
N PRO A 141 -16.39 5.78 -22.70
CA PRO A 141 -16.59 6.31 -21.35
C PRO A 141 -15.77 5.63 -20.24
N PHE A 142 -14.94 4.64 -20.59
CA PHE A 142 -14.29 3.75 -19.63
C PHE A 142 -13.25 4.48 -18.76
N THR A 143 -12.52 5.42 -19.35
CA THR A 143 -11.57 6.29 -18.63
C THR A 143 -12.27 7.14 -17.59
N SER A 144 -13.42 7.75 -17.92
CA SER A 144 -14.21 8.51 -16.95
C SER A 144 -14.76 7.61 -15.84
N ILE A 145 -15.29 6.43 -16.17
CA ILE A 145 -15.79 5.46 -15.18
C ILE A 145 -14.69 5.08 -14.19
N TYR A 146 -13.49 4.78 -14.67
CA TYR A 146 -12.33 4.49 -13.83
C TYR A 146 -12.01 5.66 -12.88
N VAL A 147 -11.87 6.88 -13.42
CA VAL A 147 -11.51 8.06 -12.63
C VAL A 147 -12.54 8.34 -11.54
N TYR A 148 -13.83 8.33 -11.88
CA TYR A 148 -14.90 8.54 -10.89
C TYR A 148 -14.94 7.44 -9.84
N SER A 149 -14.65 6.19 -10.22
CA SER A 149 -14.57 5.07 -9.28
C SER A 149 -13.43 5.22 -8.29
N VAL A 150 -12.23 5.63 -8.74
CA VAL A 150 -11.09 5.90 -7.86
C VAL A 150 -11.42 7.01 -6.86
N TYR A 151 -11.94 8.15 -7.32
CA TYR A 151 -12.25 9.26 -6.42
C TYR A 151 -13.39 8.96 -5.46
N THR A 152 -14.43 8.24 -5.92
CA THR A 152 -15.53 7.82 -5.05
C THR A 152 -15.04 6.81 -4.01
N GLY A 153 -14.24 5.83 -4.42
CA GLY A 153 -13.64 4.85 -3.52
C GLY A 153 -12.77 5.51 -2.45
N LEU A 154 -11.91 6.46 -2.86
CA LEU A 154 -11.09 7.25 -1.96
C LEU A 154 -11.94 8.07 -0.98
N ALA A 155 -12.97 8.78 -1.46
CA ALA A 155 -13.83 9.60 -0.61
C ALA A 155 -14.53 8.74 0.46
N LEU A 156 -15.06 7.58 0.07
CA LEU A 156 -15.69 6.63 1.00
C LEU A 156 -14.69 6.10 2.04
N ALA A 157 -13.47 5.77 1.61
CA ALA A 157 -12.43 5.31 2.51
C ALA A 157 -11.98 6.38 3.50
N VAL A 158 -11.78 7.62 3.04
CA VAL A 158 -11.46 8.77 3.91
C VAL A 158 -12.56 9.00 4.93
N LEU A 159 -13.84 8.96 4.52
CA LEU A 159 -14.96 9.03 5.45
C LEU A 159 -14.93 7.87 6.47
N GLY A 160 -14.61 6.66 6.02
CA GLY A 160 -14.41 5.50 6.89
C GLY A 160 -13.29 5.70 7.91
N LEU A 161 -12.14 6.22 7.49
CA LEU A 161 -11.01 6.58 8.36
C LEU A 161 -11.41 7.62 9.41
N LEU A 162 -12.14 8.66 9.01
CA LEU A 162 -12.63 9.71 9.90
C LEU A 162 -13.65 9.17 10.91
N VAL A 163 -14.56 8.30 10.48
CA VAL A 163 -15.50 7.60 11.38
C VAL A 163 -14.73 6.71 12.36
N GLY A 164 -13.74 5.96 11.87
CA GLY A 164 -12.83 5.15 12.70
C GLY A 164 -12.15 6.00 13.77
N LEU A 165 -11.55 7.13 13.37
CA LEU A 165 -10.90 8.07 14.28
C LEU A 165 -11.85 8.66 15.32
N ALA A 166 -13.06 9.05 14.92
CA ALA A 166 -14.02 9.70 15.80
C ALA A 166 -14.77 8.72 16.74
N VAL A 167 -14.93 7.47 16.34
CA VAL A 167 -15.86 6.52 17.01
C VAL A 167 -15.19 5.21 17.46
N GLY A 168 -14.09 4.81 16.83
CA GLY A 168 -13.27 3.66 17.22
C GLY A 168 -12.18 4.02 18.23
N ASN A 169 -11.10 3.24 18.25
CA ASN A 169 -9.92 3.55 19.05
C ASN A 169 -9.11 4.66 18.38
N ALA A 170 -9.25 5.89 18.87
CA ALA A 170 -8.58 7.07 18.32
C ALA A 170 -7.06 6.91 18.20
N LYS A 171 -6.40 6.20 19.14
CA LYS A 171 -4.95 5.96 19.08
C LYS A 171 -4.59 5.05 17.92
N THR A 172 -5.33 3.96 17.72
CA THR A 172 -5.13 3.06 16.56
C THR A 172 -5.28 3.82 15.26
N TRP A 173 -6.39 4.53 15.10
CA TRP A 173 -6.72 5.22 13.85
C TRP A 173 -5.77 6.39 13.57
N ALA A 174 -5.42 7.19 14.58
CA ALA A 174 -4.43 8.26 14.41
C ALA A 174 -3.05 7.69 14.05
N THR A 175 -2.61 6.63 14.72
CA THR A 175 -1.32 5.96 14.42
C THR A 175 -1.31 5.44 12.98
N TYR A 176 -2.41 4.83 12.54
CA TYR A 176 -2.52 4.34 11.17
C TYR A 176 -2.54 5.47 10.14
N ILE A 177 -3.35 6.51 10.33
CA ILE A 177 -3.43 7.65 9.40
C ILE A 177 -2.08 8.34 9.28
N VAL A 178 -1.41 8.60 10.40
CA VAL A 178 -0.05 9.17 10.40
C VAL A 178 0.93 8.21 9.72
N GLY A 179 0.80 6.91 9.96
CA GLY A 179 1.58 5.89 9.28
C GLY A 179 1.41 5.92 7.77
N VAL A 180 0.18 5.96 7.26
CA VAL A 180 -0.12 6.06 5.83
C VAL A 180 0.53 7.31 5.24
N VAL A 181 0.37 8.48 5.86
CA VAL A 181 0.96 9.72 5.34
C VAL A 181 2.49 9.64 5.36
N LEU A 182 3.11 9.35 6.50
CA LEU A 182 4.56 9.31 6.60
C LEU A 182 5.17 8.28 5.67
N THR A 183 4.54 7.12 5.56
CA THR A 183 5.06 6.03 4.75
C THR A 183 5.07 6.39 3.27
N SER A 184 3.97 6.91 2.73
CA SER A 184 3.89 7.37 1.33
C SER A 184 4.93 8.44 0.99
N PHE A 185 5.20 9.37 1.91
CA PHE A 185 6.22 10.40 1.71
C PHE A 185 7.65 9.83 1.77
N ILE A 186 7.96 8.99 2.77
CA ILE A 186 9.30 8.45 2.97
C ILE A 186 9.65 7.42 1.89
N SER A 187 8.73 6.50 1.57
CA SER A 187 8.89 5.51 0.49
C SER A 187 9.04 6.22 -0.85
N GLY A 188 8.16 7.19 -1.15
CA GLY A 188 8.20 7.96 -2.39
C GLY A 188 9.49 8.76 -2.55
N LEU A 189 9.98 9.40 -1.48
CA LEU A 189 11.24 10.15 -1.51
C LEU A 189 12.42 9.23 -1.82
N TRP A 190 12.47 8.06 -1.17
CA TRP A 190 13.51 7.06 -1.42
C TRP A 190 13.41 6.48 -2.84
N GLY A 191 12.22 6.02 -3.24
CA GLY A 191 11.96 5.42 -4.55
C GLY A 191 12.27 6.38 -5.69
N ALA A 192 11.70 7.60 -5.66
CA ALA A 192 11.97 8.60 -6.70
C ALA A 192 13.44 9.07 -6.70
N GLY A 193 14.03 9.29 -5.51
CA GLY A 193 15.41 9.74 -5.38
C GLY A 193 16.42 8.71 -5.86
N THR A 194 16.24 7.44 -5.53
CA THR A 194 17.14 6.37 -5.99
C THR A 194 17.10 6.16 -7.50
N LEU A 195 15.94 6.35 -8.14
CA LEU A 195 15.80 6.22 -9.59
C LEU A 195 16.35 7.42 -10.37
N THR A 196 16.30 8.63 -9.81
CA THR A 196 16.59 9.88 -10.57
C THR A 196 17.79 10.68 -10.08
N LEU A 197 18.13 10.61 -8.79
CA LEU A 197 19.21 11.40 -8.16
C LEU A 197 20.46 10.55 -7.92
N PHE A 198 20.32 9.31 -7.43
CA PHE A 198 21.44 8.38 -7.32
C PHE A 198 21.82 7.74 -8.66
N ASN A 199 20.85 7.65 -9.57
CA ASN A 199 21.07 7.44 -11.00
C ASN A 199 21.76 6.09 -11.33
N PHE A 200 21.38 5.01 -10.64
CA PHE A 200 21.88 3.67 -10.96
C PHE A 200 21.45 3.23 -12.37
N PRO A 201 22.24 2.42 -13.09
CA PRO A 201 21.88 1.99 -14.44
C PRO A 201 20.70 0.99 -14.48
N PRO A 202 19.64 1.23 -15.30
CA PRO A 202 19.47 2.37 -16.22
C PRO A 202 19.00 3.65 -15.50
N PRO A 203 19.69 4.79 -15.73
CA PRO A 203 19.38 6.05 -15.07
C PRO A 203 18.07 6.66 -15.54
N LEU A 204 17.24 7.21 -14.64
CA LEU A 204 16.14 8.10 -15.02
C LEU A 204 16.61 9.55 -15.05
N PRO A 205 16.09 10.39 -15.97
CA PRO A 205 16.42 11.81 -15.97
C PRO A 205 16.06 12.47 -14.64
N ALA A 206 16.91 13.34 -14.11
CA ALA A 206 16.64 14.08 -12.87
C ALA A 206 15.32 14.87 -12.92
N ALA A 207 14.92 15.34 -14.11
CA ALA A 207 13.63 16.01 -14.33
C ALA A 207 12.40 15.13 -14.05
N ALA A 208 12.56 13.80 -14.07
CA ALA A 208 11.50 12.85 -13.75
C ALA A 208 11.23 12.71 -12.24
N PHE A 209 12.08 13.29 -11.37
CA PHE A 209 11.91 13.17 -9.91
C PHE A 209 10.52 13.58 -9.45
N TRP A 210 10.04 14.76 -9.83
CA TRP A 210 8.75 15.28 -9.37
C TRP A 210 7.55 14.48 -9.89
N PRO A 211 7.45 14.14 -11.19
CA PRO A 211 6.40 13.25 -11.68
C PRO A 211 6.38 11.89 -10.97
N VAL A 212 7.56 11.27 -10.78
CA VAL A 212 7.68 9.96 -10.10
C VAL A 212 7.29 10.09 -8.64
N PHE A 213 7.84 11.06 -7.92
CA PHE A 213 7.55 11.29 -6.51
C PHE A 213 6.07 11.56 -6.25
N VAL A 214 5.46 12.48 -7.01
CA VAL A 214 4.04 12.84 -6.82
C VAL A 214 3.13 11.67 -7.18
N GLY A 215 3.38 10.98 -8.30
CA GLY A 215 2.61 9.81 -8.71
C GLY A 215 2.66 8.69 -7.67
N TRP A 216 3.85 8.46 -7.09
CA TRP A 216 4.07 7.48 -6.03
C TRP A 216 3.32 7.86 -4.75
N VAL A 217 3.56 9.06 -4.21
CA VAL A 217 2.92 9.51 -2.95
C VAL A 217 1.40 9.47 -3.06
N VAL A 218 0.83 9.98 -4.16
CA VAL A 218 -0.62 9.97 -4.37
C VAL A 218 -1.16 8.55 -4.51
N GLY A 219 -0.44 7.68 -5.23
CA GLY A 219 -0.80 6.29 -5.41
C GLY A 219 -0.86 5.53 -4.09
N ASP A 220 0.19 5.62 -3.29
CA ASP A 220 0.27 4.98 -1.97
C ASP A 220 -0.83 5.52 -1.06
N LEU A 221 -1.06 6.83 -1.02
CA LEU A 221 -2.15 7.40 -0.22
C LEU A 221 -3.51 6.81 -0.59
N ILE A 222 -3.79 6.59 -1.88
CA ILE A 222 -5.04 5.97 -2.33
C ILE A 222 -5.10 4.50 -1.91
N VAL A 223 -4.08 3.72 -2.26
CA VAL A 223 -4.06 2.27 -2.01
C VAL A 223 -4.11 1.98 -0.51
N LEU A 224 -3.33 2.69 0.28
CA LEU A 224 -3.26 2.48 1.72
C LEU A 224 -4.54 2.97 2.42
N SER A 225 -5.09 4.12 2.02
CA SER A 225 -6.33 4.61 2.63
C SER A 225 -7.52 3.71 2.31
N VAL A 226 -7.56 3.11 1.13
CA VAL A 226 -8.69 2.28 0.68
C VAL A 226 -8.49 0.80 1.01
N LEU A 227 -7.53 0.15 0.34
CA LEU A 227 -7.39 -1.31 0.34
C LEU A 227 -6.69 -1.82 1.60
N SER A 228 -5.58 -1.19 2.01
CA SER A 228 -4.88 -1.57 3.26
C SER A 228 -5.80 -1.39 4.47
N THR A 229 -6.56 -0.30 4.52
CA THR A 229 -7.55 -0.07 5.59
C THR A 229 -8.58 -1.19 5.66
N ALA A 230 -9.14 -1.60 4.51
CA ALA A 230 -10.11 -2.69 4.47
C ALA A 230 -9.53 -4.01 4.96
N LEU A 231 -8.30 -4.33 4.56
CA LEU A 231 -7.59 -5.53 5.03
C LEU A 231 -7.29 -5.46 6.52
N LEU A 232 -6.84 -4.32 7.04
CA LEU A 232 -6.61 -4.12 8.47
C LEU A 232 -7.89 -4.29 9.28
N VAL A 233 -8.99 -3.67 8.85
CA VAL A 233 -10.29 -3.80 9.52
C VAL A 233 -10.78 -5.25 9.53
N ALA A 234 -10.73 -5.92 8.39
CA ALA A 234 -11.31 -7.26 8.23
C ALA A 234 -10.44 -8.36 8.86
N LEU A 235 -9.11 -8.26 8.74
CA LEU A 235 -8.20 -9.37 9.02
C LEU A 235 -7.42 -9.22 10.33
N THR A 236 -7.38 -8.04 10.96
CA THR A 236 -6.69 -7.90 12.26
C THR A 236 -7.16 -8.92 13.31
N PRO A 237 -8.48 -9.18 13.50
CA PRO A 237 -8.93 -10.22 14.43
C PRO A 237 -8.45 -11.63 14.04
N VAL A 238 -8.28 -11.88 12.75
CA VAL A 238 -7.79 -13.16 12.22
C VAL A 238 -6.31 -13.34 12.53
N PHE A 239 -5.47 -12.32 12.32
CA PHE A 239 -4.05 -12.39 12.64
C PHE A 239 -3.78 -12.56 14.14
N LYS A 240 -4.59 -11.88 14.98
CA LYS A 240 -4.49 -12.02 16.44
C LYS A 240 -4.87 -13.43 16.93
N ARG A 241 -5.95 -14.02 16.39
CA ARG A 241 -6.41 -15.35 16.84
C ARG A 241 -5.56 -16.53 16.33
N THR A 242 -4.82 -16.36 15.23
CA THR A 242 -4.01 -17.44 14.62
C THR A 242 -2.56 -17.46 15.08
N GLY A 243 -2.17 -16.55 15.98
CA GLY A 243 -0.78 -16.44 16.46
C GLY A 243 0.20 -15.92 15.40
N LEU A 244 -0.31 -15.28 14.34
CA LEU A 244 0.52 -14.61 13.32
C LEU A 244 0.87 -13.18 13.72
N TYR A 245 0.20 -12.61 14.72
CA TYR A 245 0.49 -11.28 15.22
C TYR A 245 1.77 -11.28 16.07
N VAL A 246 2.68 -10.35 15.78
CA VAL A 246 3.98 -10.21 16.41
C VAL A 246 4.06 -8.88 17.15
N GLU A 247 4.11 -8.91 18.48
CA GLU A 247 4.20 -7.69 19.31
C GLU A 247 5.55 -6.97 19.15
N GLY A 248 6.64 -7.75 19.07
CA GLY A 248 7.99 -7.27 18.79
C GLY A 248 8.26 -7.15 17.29
N TRP A 249 9.53 -7.30 16.88
CA TRP A 249 9.92 -7.25 15.47
C TRP A 249 9.92 -8.61 14.78
N TRP A 250 10.15 -9.66 15.56
CA TRP A 250 10.28 -11.04 15.14
C TRP A 250 9.51 -11.93 16.14
N ALA A 251 9.07 -13.09 15.66
CA ALA A 251 8.41 -14.13 16.45
C ALA A 251 9.19 -15.43 16.40
#